data_AF-A0A834E0E1-F1
#
_entry.id   AF-A0A834E0E1-F1
#
_cell.length_a   1.000
_cell.length_b   1.000
_cell.length_c   1.000
_cell.angle_alpha   90.00
_cell.angle_beta   90.00
_cell.angle_gamma   90.00
#
_symmetry.space_group_name_H-M   'P 1'
#
loop_
_entity.id
_entity.type
_entity.pdbx_description
1 polymer ?
#
loop_
_entity_poly.entity_id
_entity_poly.type
_entity_poly.pdbx_seq_one_letter_code
_entity_poly.pdbx_strand_id
1 'polypeptide(L)' 'MDENNYDKERCSTYFLRYKNCRKFWNSVMMQRRQNGVKPPMPTAAERDEILGAMGKMPY' A
#
# COMPACT_ATOMS: atom_id res chain seq x y z
N MET A 1 -14.39 -8.95 -10.12
CA MET A 1 -13.92 -10.12 -10.90
C MET A 1 -15.10 -10.86 -11.51
N ASP A 2 -16.17 -11.08 -10.74
CA ASP A 2 -17.42 -11.67 -11.26
C ASP A 2 -18.08 -10.89 -12.40
N GLU A 3 -18.08 -9.56 -12.36
CA GLU A 3 -18.69 -8.72 -13.41
C GLU A 3 -17.89 -8.67 -14.73
N ASN A 4 -16.66 -9.20 -14.75
CA ASN A 4 -15.74 -9.09 -15.90
C ASN A 4 -15.33 -10.45 -16.48
N ASN A 5 -16.12 -11.52 -16.29
CA ASN A 5 -15.82 -12.87 -16.80
C ASN A 5 -14.41 -13.39 -16.42
N TYR A 6 -13.87 -13.00 -15.25
CA TYR A 6 -12.51 -13.37 -14.83
C TYR A 6 -11.38 -12.89 -15.78
N ASP A 7 -11.67 -11.93 -16.66
CA ASP A 7 -10.67 -11.36 -17.56
C ASP A 7 -9.66 -10.50 -16.79
N LYS A 8 -8.51 -11.10 -16.48
CA LYS A 8 -7.44 -10.49 -15.66
C LYS A 8 -6.87 -9.22 -16.31
N GLU A 9 -6.95 -9.11 -17.63
CA GLU A 9 -6.47 -7.95 -18.39
C GLU A 9 -7.33 -6.71 -18.09
N ARG A 10 -8.66 -6.87 -17.95
CA ARG A 10 -9.59 -5.77 -17.61
C ARG A 10 -9.42 -5.26 -16.18
N CYS A 11 -8.94 -6.10 -15.26
CA CYS A 11 -8.63 -5.71 -13.88
C CYS A 11 -7.13 -5.42 -13.64
N SER A 12 -6.31 -5.37 -14.70
CA SER A 12 -4.86 -5.14 -14.61
C SER A 12 -4.51 -3.87 -13.84
N THR A 13 -5.26 -2.79 -14.03
CA THR A 13 -5.08 -1.53 -13.31
C THR A 13 -5.32 -1.70 -11.80
N TYR A 14 -6.35 -2.44 -11.40
CA TYR A 14 -6.63 -2.70 -9.99
C TYR A 14 -5.50 -3.49 -9.32
N PHE A 15 -5.01 -4.53 -10.01
CA PHE A 15 -3.85 -5.29 -9.52
C PHE A 15 -2.58 -4.48 -9.47
N LEU A 16 -2.36 -3.58 -10.43
CA LEU A 16 -1.22 -2.67 -10.44
C LEU A 16 -1.27 -1.73 -9.23
N ARG A 17 -2.43 -1.12 -8.94
CA ARG A 17 -2.63 -0.30 -7.74
C ARG A 17 -2.37 -1.10 -6.46
N TYR A 18 -2.89 -2.33 -6.37
CA TYR A 18 -2.64 -3.19 -5.21
C TYR A 18 -1.15 -3.54 -5.05
N LYS A 19 -0.45 -3.85 -6.15
CA LYS A 19 1.01 -4.11 -6.12
C LYS A 19 1.77 -2.87 -5.66
N ASN A 20 1.39 -1.68 -6.13
CA ASN A 20 2.00 -0.41 -5.72
C ASN A 20 1.76 -0.13 -4.23
N CYS A 21 0.54 -0.35 -3.73
CA CYS A 21 0.20 -0.26 -2.32
C CYS A 21 1.07 -1.17 -1.46
N ARG A 22 1.19 -2.44 -1.84
CA ARG A 22 2.04 -3.40 -1.12
C ARG A 22 3.51 -2.99 -1.14
N LYS A 23 4.03 -2.51 -2.27
CA LYS A 23 5.41 -2.05 -2.41
C LYS A 23 5.69 -0.83 -1.52
N PHE A 24 4.77 0.12 -1.49
CA PHE A 24 4.86 1.31 -0.66
C PHE A 24 4.94 0.96 0.83
N TRP A 25 3.97 0.20 1.35
CA TRP A 25 3.93 -0.14 2.77
C TRP A 25 5.09 -1.05 3.19
N ASN A 26 5.60 -1.89 2.29
CA ASN A 26 6.83 -2.65 2.53
C ASN A 26 8.05 -1.72 2.69
N SER A 27 8.16 -0.65 1.90
CA SER A 27 9.24 0.33 2.05
C SER A 27 9.18 1.03 3.41
N VAL A 28 8.00 1.48 3.82
CA VAL A 28 7.77 2.08 5.14
C VAL A 28 8.12 1.10 6.26
N MET A 29 7.70 -0.16 6.12
CA MET A 29 8.00 -1.22 7.09
C MET A 29 9.51 -1.45 7.23
N MET A 30 10.25 -1.47 6.12
CA MET A 30 11.71 -1.64 6.13
C MET A 30 12.41 -0.47 6.81
N GLN A 31 11.98 0.77 6.55
CA GLN A 31 12.50 1.97 7.23
C GLN A 31 12.20 1.93 8.73
N ARG A 32 10.97 1.61 9.14
CA ARG A 32 10.58 1.48 10.55
C ARG A 32 11.39 0.39 11.26
N ARG A 33 11.65 -0.73 10.58
CA ARG A 33 12.49 -1.81 11.10
C ARG A 33 13.94 -1.38 11.29
N GLN A 34 14.51 -0.64 10.34
CA GLN A 34 15.87 -0.09 10.47
C GLN A 34 15.98 0.88 11.64
N ASN A 35 14.93 1.69 11.88
CA ASN A 35 14.84 2.61 13.01
C ASN A 35 14.52 1.91 14.35
N GLY A 36 14.38 0.58 14.38
CA GLY A 36 14.07 -0.18 15.59
C GLY A 36 12.62 -0.04 16.10
N VAL A 37 11.72 0.56 15.32
CA VAL A 37 10.31 0.77 15.71
C VAL A 37 9.53 -0.55 15.66
N LYS A 38 8.85 -0.88 16.76
CA LYS A 38 7.97 -2.06 16.87
C LYS A 38 6.54 -1.64 17.22
N PRO A 39 5.51 -2.15 16.50
CA PRO A 39 5.60 -3.04 15.35
C PRO A 39 6.17 -2.32 14.10
N PRO A 40 6.92 -3.05 13.22
CA PRO A 40 7.42 -2.48 11.97
C PRO A 40 6.29 -2.06 11.03
N MET A 41 5.14 -2.72 11.13
CA MET A 41 3.94 -2.40 10.36
C MET A 41 3.21 -1.22 11.00
N PRO A 42 2.94 -0.12 10.27
CA PRO A 42 2.25 1.04 10.82
C PRO A 42 0.78 0.74 11.17
N THR A 43 0.35 1.25 12.33
CA THR A 43 -1.03 1.23 12.82
C THR A 43 -1.95 2.10 11.96
N ALA A 44 -3.26 2.02 12.15
CA ALA A 44 -4.23 2.81 11.36
C ALA A 44 -3.96 4.31 11.47
N ALA A 45 -3.74 4.84 12.68
CA ALA A 45 -3.43 6.26 12.90
C ALA A 45 -2.15 6.69 12.18
N GLU A 46 -1.07 5.90 12.29
CA GLU A 46 0.19 6.20 11.61
C GLU A 46 0.05 6.14 10.08
N ARG A 47 -0.84 5.28 9.57
CA ARG A 47 -1.12 5.25 8.13
C ARG A 47 -1.83 6.52 7.68
N ASP A 48 -2.80 7.01 8.45
CA ASP A 48 -3.52 8.24 8.14
C ASP A 48 -2.57 9.46 8.17
N GLU A 49 -1.64 9.51 9.12
CA GLU A 49 -0.60 10.55 9.17
C GLU A 49 0.33 10.49 7.95
N ILE A 50 0.82 9.29 7.59
CA ILE A 50 1.70 9.09 6.42
C ILE A 50 0.99 9.47 5.12
N LEU A 51 -0.28 9.09 4.98
CA LEU A 51 -1.09 9.43 3.80
C LEU A 51 -1.42 10.92 3.75
N GLY A 52 -1.73 11.53 4.89
CA GLY A 52 -1.97 12.97 5.02
C GLY A 52 -0.74 13.79 4.65
N ALA A 53 0.45 13.38 5.09
CA ALA A 53 1.71 14.04 4.76
C ALA A 53 2.07 13.97 3.27
N MET A 54 1.66 12.91 2.56
CA MET A 54 1.96 12.76 1.13
C MET A 54 1.03 13.56 0.21
N GLY A 55 -0.16 13.97 0.69
CA GLY A 55 -1.13 14.76 -0.08
C GLY A 55 -1.72 14.07 -1.32
N LYS A 56 -1.26 12.87 -1.67
CA LYS A 56 -1.76 12.03 -2.76
C LYS A 56 -1.66 10.55 -2.38
N MET A 57 -2.59 9.72 -2.86
CA MET A 57 -2.45 8.27 -2.70
C MET A 57 -1.21 7.79 -3.49
N PRO A 58 -0.31 7.02 -2.86
CA PRO A 58 0.88 6.50 -3.52
C PRO A 58 0.59 5.34 -4.49
N TYR A 59 -0.69 5.00 -4.72
CA TYR A 59 -1.15 3.90 -5.56
C TYR A 59 -2.53 4.15 -6.17
#